data_AF-A0A914QEM6-F1
#
_entry.id   AF-A0A914QEM6-F1
#
_cell.length_a   1.000
_cell.length_b   1.000
_cell.length_c   1.000
_cell.angle_alpha   90.00
_cell.angle_beta   90.00
_cell.angle_gamma   90.00
#
_symmetry.space_group_name_H-M   'P 1'
#
loop_
_entity.id
_entity.type
_entity.pdbx_description
1 polymer ?
#
loop_
_entity_poly.entity_id
_entity_poly.type
_entity_poly.pdbx_seq_one_letter_code
_entity_poly.pdbx_strand_id
1 'polypeptide(L)'
;MFRWLDPEIGKKPFHIVLLLTFQICFTIGWGNVPPTTDFTQLLCIPYSTIGIPLLFATLSQYGRFLAENYSIDWIFLSAVVRHKATVKEKKRQMPISGAFNMLVLHQFIGIILFNTVFAKLGVVKAWYFVWITTAMIGFGDIAPEPANLLSSVSMLLYFAIGNIVIQAMLICICYHIQRVHLVLLKMYLYKLHCYAIKKINEARGTE
;
A
#
# COMPACT_ATOMS: atom_id res chain seq x y z
N MET A 1 19.43 -7.60 16.44
CA MET A 1 19.67 -9.02 16.09
C MET A 1 20.68 -9.15 14.95
N PHE A 2 20.33 -8.82 13.70
CA PHE A 2 21.25 -8.97 12.54
C PHE A 2 22.65 -8.37 12.75
N ARG A 3 22.74 -7.18 13.33
CA ARG A 3 24.03 -6.51 13.63
C ARG A 3 24.98 -7.33 14.52
N TRP A 4 24.46 -8.16 15.42
CA TRP A 4 25.28 -8.92 16.37
C TRP A 4 25.68 -10.29 15.83
N LEU A 5 24.97 -10.78 14.82
CA LEU A 5 25.09 -12.14 14.31
C LEU A 5 25.78 -12.20 12.95
N ASP A 6 25.82 -11.08 12.25
CA ASP A 6 26.45 -10.94 10.94
C ASP A 6 27.60 -9.93 11.03
N PRO A 7 28.86 -10.34 10.77
CA PRO A 7 30.01 -9.47 10.93
C PRO A 7 30.03 -8.33 9.91
N GLU A 8 29.50 -8.51 8.71
CA GLU A 8 29.45 -7.45 7.69
C GLU A 8 28.36 -6.42 8.02
N ILE A 9 27.18 -6.88 8.45
CA ILE A 9 26.12 -5.97 8.95
C ILE A 9 26.56 -5.30 10.25
N GLY A 10 27.38 -5.96 11.07
CA GLY A 10 27.97 -5.43 12.31
C GLY A 10 28.72 -4.12 12.12
N LYS A 11 29.41 -3.97 10.99
CA LYS A 11 30.18 -2.78 10.60
C LYS A 11 29.29 -1.60 10.22
N LYS A 12 28.06 -1.84 9.75
CA LYS A 12 27.12 -0.78 9.36
C LYS A 12 26.56 -0.06 10.59
N PRO A 13 26.25 1.25 10.49
CA PRO A 13 25.66 1.98 11.59
C PRO A 13 24.23 1.50 11.86
N PHE A 14 23.77 1.65 13.12
CA PHE A 14 22.49 1.09 13.59
C PHE A 14 21.29 1.46 12.70
N HIS A 15 21.25 2.70 12.21
CA HIS A 15 20.14 3.21 11.41
C HIS A 15 20.02 2.52 10.04
N ILE A 16 21.12 2.00 9.47
CA ILE A 16 21.11 1.20 8.24
C ILE A 16 20.55 -0.20 8.52
N VAL A 17 20.89 -0.79 9.67
CA VAL A 17 20.34 -2.10 10.09
C VAL A 17 18.84 -1.99 10.38
N LEU A 18 18.38 -0.86 10.93
CA LEU A 18 16.96 -0.57 11.09
C LEU A 18 16.23 -0.54 9.74
N LEU A 19 16.81 0.12 8.73
CA LEU A 19 16.26 0.11 7.37
C LEU A 19 16.24 -1.29 6.76
N LEU A 20 17.28 -2.10 6.97
CA LEU A 20 17.29 -3.50 6.53
C LEU A 20 16.11 -4.28 7.12
N THR A 21 15.88 -4.18 8.44
CA THR A 21 14.77 -4.87 9.09
C THR A 21 13.41 -4.45 8.53
N PHE A 22 13.24 -3.15 8.25
CA PHE A 22 12.05 -2.65 7.59
C PHE A 22 11.89 -3.17 6.17
N GLN A 23 12.95 -3.13 5.34
CA GLN A 23 12.92 -3.61 3.96
C GLN A 23 12.52 -5.08 3.86
N ILE A 24 12.94 -5.92 4.82
CA ILE A 24 12.53 -7.33 4.92
C ILE A 24 11.03 -7.43 5.20
N CYS A 25 10.53 -6.72 6.21
CA CYS A 25 9.10 -6.77 6.57
C CYS A 25 8.20 -6.19 5.47
N PHE A 26 8.60 -5.07 4.86
CA PHE A 26 7.87 -4.38 3.79
C PHE A 26 8.05 -5.04 2.42
N THR A 27 8.75 -6.17 2.34
CA THR A 27 9.00 -6.92 1.10
C THR A 27 9.59 -6.05 -0.02
N ILE A 28 10.37 -5.03 0.33
CA ILE A 28 11.04 -4.15 -0.63
C ILE A 28 12.34 -4.80 -1.10
N GLY A 29 13.22 -5.13 -0.14
CA GLY A 29 14.45 -5.89 -0.39
C GLY A 29 15.38 -5.31 -1.46
N TRP A 30 15.90 -4.09 -1.32
CA TRP A 30 16.89 -3.54 -2.30
C TRP A 30 18.17 -4.37 -2.42
N GLY A 31 18.47 -5.24 -1.45
CA GLY A 31 19.64 -6.12 -1.52
C GLY A 31 20.99 -5.42 -1.35
N ASN A 32 21.02 -4.14 -0.97
CA ASN A 32 22.25 -3.38 -0.75
C ASN A 32 23.00 -3.77 0.54
N VAL A 33 22.28 -4.31 1.53
CA VAL A 33 22.86 -4.84 2.79
C VAL A 33 22.22 -6.21 3.10
N PRO A 34 22.54 -7.27 2.32
CA PRO A 34 21.93 -8.58 2.50
C PRO A 34 22.57 -9.34 3.68
N PRO A 35 21.86 -10.30 4.31
CA PRO A 35 22.47 -11.24 5.25
C PRO A 35 23.54 -12.09 4.55
N THR A 36 24.75 -12.11 5.10
CA THR A 36 25.95 -12.68 4.46
C THR A 36 26.30 -14.08 4.96
N THR A 37 25.80 -14.50 6.13
CA THR A 37 26.10 -15.81 6.72
C THR A 37 24.91 -16.75 6.63
N ASP A 38 25.17 -18.06 6.52
CA ASP A 38 24.13 -19.10 6.51
C ASP A 38 23.18 -18.96 7.71
N PHE A 39 23.75 -18.61 8.86
CA PHE A 39 22.98 -18.41 10.08
C PHE A 39 22.04 -17.19 9.99
N THR A 40 22.51 -16.05 9.49
CA THR A 40 21.66 -14.84 9.38
C THR A 40 20.63 -14.95 8.27
N GLN A 41 20.92 -15.72 7.22
CA GLN A 41 19.95 -16.11 6.20
C GLN A 41 18.87 -17.04 6.77
N LEU A 42 19.25 -18.08 7.53
CA LEU A 42 18.30 -18.98 8.21
C LEU A 42 17.40 -18.23 9.19
N LEU A 43 17.95 -17.24 9.90
CA LEU A 43 17.18 -16.38 10.81
C LEU A 43 16.25 -15.41 10.10
N CYS A 44 16.56 -15.01 8.87
CA CYS A 44 15.71 -14.13 8.08
C CYS A 44 14.36 -14.79 7.76
N ILE A 45 14.34 -16.11 7.54
CA ILE A 45 13.14 -16.87 7.19
C ILE A 45 12.01 -16.75 8.24
N PRO A 46 12.19 -17.12 9.52
CA PRO A 46 11.13 -16.95 10.52
C PRO A 46 10.81 -15.47 10.78
N TYR A 47 11.80 -14.59 10.69
CA TYR A 47 11.60 -13.15 10.87
C TYR A 47 10.64 -12.57 9.81
N SER A 48 10.86 -12.87 8.53
CA SER A 48 9.98 -12.42 7.44
C SER A 48 8.64 -13.14 7.45
N THR A 49 8.61 -14.44 7.77
CA THR A 49 7.37 -15.24 7.82
C THR A 49 6.37 -14.69 8.83
N ILE A 50 6.83 -14.17 9.98
CA ILE A 50 5.95 -13.55 10.99
C ILE A 50 5.76 -12.05 10.70
N GLY A 51 6.82 -11.35 10.29
CA GLY A 51 6.81 -9.91 10.08
C GLY A 51 5.93 -9.46 8.93
N ILE A 52 5.96 -10.17 7.80
CA ILE A 52 5.20 -9.80 6.59
C ILE A 52 3.69 -9.86 6.87
N PRO A 53 3.08 -10.97 7.36
CA PRO A 53 1.65 -11.00 7.64
C PRO A 53 1.19 -9.94 8.65
N LEU A 54 1.96 -9.74 9.72
CA LEU A 54 1.66 -8.73 10.74
C LEU A 54 1.66 -7.33 10.11
N LEU A 55 2.69 -7.02 9.31
CA LEU A 55 2.78 -5.74 8.63
C LEU A 55 1.62 -5.53 7.66
N PHE A 56 1.32 -6.51 6.80
CA PHE A 56 0.21 -6.39 5.84
C PHE A 56 -1.14 -6.23 6.55
N ALA A 57 -1.36 -6.90 7.68
CA ALA A 57 -2.55 -6.70 8.51
C ALA A 57 -2.64 -5.26 9.03
N THR A 58 -1.54 -4.74 9.58
CA THR A 58 -1.46 -3.35 10.06
C THR A 58 -1.67 -2.34 8.94
N LEU A 59 -0.97 -2.49 7.80
CA LEU A 59 -1.14 -1.60 6.65
C LEU A 59 -2.56 -1.65 6.10
N SER A 60 -3.21 -2.81 6.12
CA SER A 60 -4.61 -2.97 5.72
C SER A 60 -5.58 -2.23 6.63
N GLN A 61 -5.34 -2.22 7.95
CA GLN A 61 -6.15 -1.43 8.89
C GLN A 61 -6.01 0.06 8.61
N TYR A 62 -4.77 0.55 8.43
CA TYR A 62 -4.54 1.96 8.09
C TYR A 62 -5.05 2.33 6.70
N GLY A 63 -4.96 1.44 5.72
CA GLY A 63 -5.51 1.64 4.38
C GLY A 63 -7.04 1.75 4.38
N ARG A 64 -7.73 0.92 5.19
CA ARG A 64 -9.18 1.05 5.41
C ARG A 64 -9.52 2.34 6.11
N PHE A 65 -8.80 2.69 7.18
CA PHE A 65 -8.98 3.95 7.88
C PHE A 65 -8.85 5.15 6.94
N LEU A 66 -7.86 5.14 6.05
CA LEU A 66 -7.68 6.18 5.03
C LEU A 66 -8.87 6.22 4.06
N ALA A 67 -9.32 5.06 3.57
CA ALA A 67 -10.43 4.98 2.60
C ALA A 67 -11.80 5.36 3.18
N GLU A 68 -12.01 5.15 4.48
CA GLU A 68 -13.25 5.51 5.18
C GLU A 68 -13.28 7.00 5.57
N ASN A 69 -12.16 7.55 6.03
CA ASN A 69 -12.05 8.95 6.45
C ASN A 69 -11.75 9.93 5.31
N TYR A 70 -11.41 9.45 4.11
CA TYR A 70 -11.23 10.28 2.91
C TYR A 70 -12.38 11.27 2.67
N SER A 71 -13.60 10.89 3.04
CA SER A 71 -14.78 11.76 2.97
C SER A 71 -14.62 13.02 3.83
N ILE A 72 -14.07 12.88 5.04
CA ILE A 72 -13.85 13.99 5.98
C ILE A 72 -12.78 14.93 5.45
N ASP A 73 -11.69 14.39 4.87
CA ASP A 73 -10.64 15.20 4.24
C ASP A 73 -11.18 15.99 3.05
N TRP A 74 -11.97 15.36 2.18
CA TRP A 74 -12.63 16.05 1.06
C TRP A 74 -13.67 17.06 1.51
N ILE A 75 -14.44 16.75 2.54
CA ILE A 75 -15.42 17.66 3.12
C ILE A 75 -14.69 18.88 3.72
N PHE A 76 -13.63 18.68 4.50
CA PHE A 76 -12.85 19.77 5.09
C PHE A 76 -12.19 20.63 4.02
N LEU A 77 -11.53 20.02 3.03
CA LEU A 77 -10.96 20.73 1.89
C LEU A 77 -12.05 21.47 1.10
N SER A 78 -13.20 20.84 0.87
CA SER A 78 -14.33 21.47 0.19
C SER A 78 -15.04 22.51 1.05
N ALA A 79 -14.95 22.48 2.38
CA ALA A 79 -15.51 23.47 3.28
C ALA A 79 -14.62 24.73 3.33
N VAL A 80 -13.29 24.53 3.29
CA VAL A 80 -12.31 25.61 3.12
C VAL A 80 -12.43 26.26 1.74
N VAL A 81 -12.71 25.48 0.68
CA VAL A 81 -12.84 25.99 -0.71
C VAL A 81 -14.26 26.44 -1.07
N ARG A 82 -15.31 25.85 -0.50
CA ARG A 82 -16.73 26.14 -0.72
C ARG A 82 -17.44 26.26 0.62
N HIS A 83 -17.71 27.50 1.00
CA HIS A 83 -18.24 27.88 2.31
C HIS A 83 -19.66 27.39 2.67
N LYS A 84 -20.30 26.52 1.87
CA LYS A 84 -21.65 25.99 2.15
C LYS A 84 -21.82 24.56 1.62
N ALA A 85 -21.71 23.57 2.50
CA ALA A 85 -22.32 22.27 2.29
C ALA A 85 -22.77 21.68 3.63
N THR A 86 -24.08 21.54 3.83
CA THR A 86 -24.66 20.71 4.88
C THR A 86 -24.45 19.25 4.51
N VAL A 87 -23.53 18.58 5.19
CA VAL A 87 -23.15 17.20 4.87
C VAL A 87 -24.10 16.23 5.57
N LYS A 88 -24.87 15.48 4.77
CA LYS A 88 -25.56 14.27 5.24
C LYS A 88 -24.51 13.15 5.28
N GLU A 89 -24.29 12.52 6.45
CA GLU A 89 -23.38 11.39 6.58
C GLU A 89 -23.87 10.18 5.77
N LYS A 90 -23.42 10.07 4.52
CA LYS A 90 -23.37 8.78 3.82
C LYS A 90 -21.95 8.27 3.99
N LYS A 91 -21.79 7.07 4.57
CA LYS A 91 -20.54 6.29 4.50
C LYS A 91 -20.18 6.10 3.02
N ARG A 92 -19.39 7.02 2.46
CA ARG A 92 -18.85 6.93 1.11
C ARG A 92 -17.47 6.34 1.25
N GLN A 93 -17.31 5.12 0.75
CA GLN A 93 -15.98 4.61 0.51
C GLN A 93 -15.29 5.45 -0.55
N MET A 94 -14.00 5.70 -0.35
CA MET A 94 -13.16 6.43 -1.28
C MET A 94 -13.31 5.88 -2.72
N PRO A 95 -13.58 6.74 -3.72
CA PRO A 95 -13.56 6.32 -5.12
C PRO A 95 -12.13 5.98 -5.56
N ILE A 96 -11.99 5.10 -6.56
CA ILE A 96 -10.68 4.67 -7.08
C ILE A 96 -9.83 5.88 -7.52
N SER A 97 -10.45 6.90 -8.12
CA SER A 97 -9.78 8.14 -8.51
C SER A 97 -9.17 8.91 -7.34
N GLY A 98 -9.77 8.81 -6.15
CA GLY A 98 -9.25 9.43 -4.93
C GLY A 98 -7.93 8.82 -4.49
N ALA A 99 -7.90 7.49 -4.38
CA ALA A 99 -6.69 6.74 -4.04
C ALA A 99 -5.56 6.99 -5.05
N PHE A 100 -5.92 7.02 -6.34
CA PHE A 100 -4.98 7.31 -7.43
C PHE A 100 -4.36 8.71 -7.29
N ASN A 101 -5.16 9.75 -7.01
CA ASN A 101 -4.65 11.10 -6.82
C ASN A 101 -3.72 11.20 -5.61
N MET A 102 -4.05 10.53 -4.49
CA MET A 102 -3.18 10.48 -3.31
C MET A 102 -1.84 9.80 -3.62
N LEU A 103 -1.86 8.73 -4.43
CA LEU A 103 -0.64 8.06 -4.87
C LEU A 103 0.22 9.00 -5.73
N VAL A 104 -0.38 9.70 -6.69
CA VAL A 104 0.32 10.68 -7.53
C VAL A 104 0.96 11.79 -6.69
N LEU A 105 0.22 12.34 -5.72
CA LEU A 105 0.75 13.35 -4.78
C LEU A 105 1.93 12.81 -3.96
N HIS A 106 1.82 11.57 -3.46
CA HIS A 106 2.92 10.90 -2.75
C HIS A 106 4.18 10.78 -3.63
N GLN A 107 4.03 10.47 -4.92
CA GLN A 107 5.15 10.41 -5.86
C GLN A 107 5.82 11.78 -6.04
N PHE A 108 5.05 12.85 -6.22
CA PHE A 108 5.61 14.21 -6.36
C PHE A 108 6.40 14.64 -5.11
N ILE A 109 5.87 14.36 -3.92
CA ILE A 109 6.58 14.62 -2.65
C ILE A 109 7.90 13.83 -2.62
N GLY A 110 7.88 12.56 -3.04
CA GLY A 110 9.07 11.73 -3.11
C GLY A 110 10.14 12.28 -4.06
N ILE A 111 9.74 12.71 -5.26
CA ILE A 111 10.65 13.29 -6.25
C ILE A 111 11.41 14.46 -5.63
N ILE A 112 10.70 15.38 -4.98
CA ILE A 112 11.31 16.53 -4.32
C ILE A 112 12.23 16.06 -3.20
N LEU A 113 11.74 15.19 -2.31
CA LEU A 113 12.47 14.70 -1.14
C LEU A 113 13.77 13.99 -1.52
N PHE A 114 13.75 13.07 -2.48
CA PHE A 114 14.93 12.30 -2.88
C PHE A 114 15.90 13.08 -3.78
N ASN A 115 15.40 14.07 -4.51
CA ASN A 115 16.24 14.93 -5.33
C ASN A 115 16.91 16.07 -4.55
N THR A 116 16.32 16.54 -3.44
CA THR A 116 16.89 17.68 -2.69
C THR A 116 17.50 17.28 -1.35
N VAL A 117 16.84 16.38 -0.60
CA VAL A 117 17.21 16.08 0.79
C VAL A 117 18.11 14.84 0.89
N PHE A 118 17.81 13.77 0.17
CA PHE A 118 18.47 12.48 0.40
C PHE A 118 19.68 12.21 -0.49
N ALA A 119 19.54 12.28 -1.82
CA ALA A 119 20.56 11.67 -2.68
C ALA A 119 20.84 12.40 -4.00
N LYS A 120 20.27 13.61 -4.21
CA LYS A 120 20.49 14.43 -5.43
C LYS A 120 20.48 13.60 -6.72
N LEU A 121 19.57 12.63 -6.80
CA LEU A 121 19.57 11.59 -7.85
C LEU A 121 19.27 12.14 -9.25
N GLY A 122 18.76 13.37 -9.36
CA GLY A 122 18.11 13.86 -10.57
C GLY A 122 16.64 13.42 -10.61
N VAL A 123 15.79 14.23 -11.25
CA VAL A 123 14.33 14.08 -11.21
C VAL A 123 13.86 12.70 -11.67
N VAL A 124 14.38 12.22 -12.81
CA VAL A 124 13.96 10.94 -13.40
C VAL A 124 14.33 9.76 -12.50
N LYS A 125 15.58 9.72 -12.01
CA LYS A 125 16.04 8.64 -11.12
C LYS A 125 15.35 8.68 -9.76
N ALA A 126 15.08 9.89 -9.23
CA ALA A 126 14.32 10.05 -8.00
C ALA A 126 12.89 9.51 -8.15
N TRP A 127 12.20 9.86 -9.25
CA TRP A 127 10.86 9.33 -9.50
C TRP A 127 10.86 7.81 -9.67
N TYR A 128 11.78 7.29 -10.49
CA TYR A 128 11.95 5.86 -10.70
C TYR A 128 12.17 5.12 -9.37
N PHE A 129 13.12 5.58 -8.55
CA PHE A 129 13.42 4.99 -7.24
C PHE A 129 12.21 5.01 -6.30
N VAL A 130 11.51 6.15 -6.21
CA VAL A 130 10.31 6.30 -5.37
C VAL A 130 9.22 5.34 -5.81
N TRP A 131 8.98 5.23 -7.11
CA TRP A 131 7.93 4.37 -7.65
C TRP A 131 8.22 2.89 -7.39
N ILE A 132 9.39 2.39 -7.79
CA ILE A 132 9.74 0.97 -7.64
C ILE A 132 9.81 0.54 -6.17
N THR A 133 10.19 1.45 -5.27
CA THR A 133 10.23 1.16 -3.83
C THR A 133 8.83 1.18 -3.23
N THR A 134 8.00 2.15 -3.59
CA THR A 134 6.61 2.25 -3.09
C THR A 134 5.75 1.09 -3.59
N ALA A 135 6.00 0.62 -4.82
CA ALA A 135 5.38 -0.57 -5.39
C ALA A 135 5.93 -1.89 -4.82
N MET A 136 6.91 -1.84 -3.91
CA MET A 136 7.59 -3.00 -3.32
C MET A 136 8.28 -3.90 -4.37
N ILE A 137 8.70 -3.33 -5.51
CA ILE A 137 9.48 -4.04 -6.52
C ILE A 137 10.95 -4.12 -6.09
N GLY A 138 11.50 -2.98 -5.65
CA GLY A 138 12.81 -2.91 -5.00
C GLY A 138 13.99 -3.48 -5.78
N PHE A 139 14.14 -3.14 -7.07
CA PHE A 139 15.22 -3.66 -7.93
C PHE A 139 16.65 -3.55 -7.36
N GLY A 140 16.91 -2.58 -6.47
CA GLY A 140 18.19 -2.47 -5.78
C GLY A 140 19.30 -1.76 -6.57
N ASP A 141 19.01 -1.36 -7.81
CA ASP A 141 19.89 -0.58 -8.68
C ASP A 141 20.12 0.85 -8.17
N ILE A 142 19.14 1.41 -7.47
CA ILE A 142 19.24 2.67 -6.73
C ILE A 142 18.79 2.43 -5.30
N ALA A 143 19.69 2.61 -4.33
CA ALA A 143 19.41 2.45 -2.91
C ALA A 143 20.16 3.53 -2.10
N PRO A 144 19.58 4.73 -1.92
CA PRO A 144 20.18 5.80 -1.14
C PRO A 144 20.48 5.35 0.29
N GLU A 145 21.73 5.46 0.71
CA GLU A 145 22.11 5.27 2.11
C GLU A 145 21.89 6.60 2.86
N PRO A 146 20.96 6.66 3.84
CA PRO A 146 20.76 7.86 4.62
C PRO A 146 21.96 8.17 5.52
N ALA A 147 22.31 9.44 5.60
CA ALA A 147 23.50 9.89 6.35
C ALA A 147 23.39 9.73 7.88
N ASN A 148 22.17 9.74 8.42
CA ASN A 148 21.94 9.69 9.86
C ASN A 148 20.60 9.02 10.21
N LEU A 149 20.37 8.86 11.52
CA LEU A 149 19.15 8.23 12.04
C LEU A 149 17.88 8.99 11.63
N LEU A 150 17.91 10.33 11.65
CA LEU A 150 16.76 11.14 11.28
C LEU A 150 16.36 10.88 9.82
N SER A 151 17.31 10.95 8.90
CA SER A 151 17.10 10.62 7.48
C SER A 151 16.56 9.19 7.32
N SER A 152 17.10 8.22 8.06
CA SER A 152 16.62 6.84 8.03
C SER A 152 15.15 6.73 8.45
N VAL A 153 14.78 7.34 9.58
CA VAL A 153 13.41 7.35 10.08
C VAL A 153 12.48 8.10 9.12
N SER A 154 12.91 9.23 8.56
CA SER A 154 12.14 9.95 7.55
C SER A 154 11.87 9.11 6.30
N MET A 155 12.87 8.34 5.83
CA MET A 155 12.74 7.42 4.70
C MET A 155 11.76 6.28 5.01
N LEU A 156 11.86 5.69 6.21
CA LEU A 156 10.94 4.66 6.71
C LEU A 156 9.50 5.16 6.74
N LEU A 157 9.27 6.33 7.34
CA LEU A 157 7.93 6.92 7.45
C LEU A 157 7.35 7.26 6.07
N TYR A 158 8.16 7.83 5.18
CA TYR A 158 7.73 8.16 3.83
C TYR A 158 7.26 6.93 3.04
N PHE A 159 8.03 5.84 3.07
CA PHE A 159 7.63 4.61 2.39
C PHE A 159 6.50 3.88 3.12
N ALA A 160 6.42 3.94 4.45
CA ALA A 160 5.27 3.40 5.18
C ALA A 160 3.97 4.08 4.76
N ILE A 161 3.96 5.42 4.63
CA ILE A 161 2.80 6.18 4.13
C ILE A 161 2.45 5.77 2.69
N GLY A 162 3.44 5.68 1.80
CA GLY A 162 3.22 5.24 0.42
C GLY A 162 2.57 3.86 0.34
N ASN A 163 3.05 2.92 1.15
CA ASN A 163 2.47 1.58 1.24
C ASN A 163 1.05 1.58 1.80
N ILE A 164 0.71 2.45 2.77
CA ILE A 164 -0.67 2.63 3.23
C ILE A 164 -1.58 3.11 2.10
N VAL A 165 -1.10 4.05 1.27
CA VAL A 165 -1.85 4.56 0.11
C VAL A 165 -2.08 3.45 -0.93
N ILE A 166 -1.05 2.64 -1.22
CA ILE A 166 -1.19 1.46 -2.10
C ILE A 166 -2.22 0.47 -1.54
N GLN A 167 -2.18 0.18 -0.24
CA GLN A 167 -3.17 -0.71 0.38
C GLN A 167 -4.58 -0.13 0.31
N ALA A 168 -4.77 1.18 0.52
CA ALA A 168 -6.06 1.83 0.37
C ALA A 168 -6.57 1.71 -1.08
N MET A 169 -5.70 1.90 -2.08
CA MET A 169 -6.04 1.72 -3.49
C MET A 169 -6.45 0.27 -3.79
N LEU A 170 -5.71 -0.72 -3.27
CA LEU A 170 -6.05 -2.14 -3.43
C LEU A 170 -7.42 -2.47 -2.81
N ILE A 171 -7.71 -1.94 -1.61
CA ILE A 171 -9.02 -2.10 -0.96
C ILE A 171 -10.14 -1.51 -1.82
N CYS A 172 -9.96 -0.30 -2.38
CA CYS A 172 -10.93 0.34 -3.25
C CYS A 172 -11.20 -0.48 -4.53
N ILE A 173 -10.14 -1.02 -5.15
CA ILE A 173 -10.26 -1.88 -6.34
C ILE A 173 -10.98 -3.17 -5.99
N CYS A 174 -10.57 -3.86 -4.92
CA CYS A 174 -11.20 -5.09 -4.45
C CYS A 174 -12.69 -4.88 -4.15
N TYR A 175 -13.03 -3.78 -3.49
CA TYR A 175 -14.43 -3.43 -3.24
C TYR A 175 -15.19 -3.24 -4.55
N HIS A 176 -14.64 -2.51 -5.52
CA HIS A 176 -15.29 -2.29 -6.80
C HIS A 176 -15.53 -3.62 -7.56
N ILE A 177 -14.53 -4.50 -7.59
CA ILE A 177 -14.64 -5.84 -8.18
C ILE A 177 -15.73 -6.65 -7.47
N GLN A 178 -15.74 -6.67 -6.13
CA GLN A 178 -16.76 -7.36 -5.34
C GLN A 178 -18.16 -6.83 -5.64
N ARG A 179 -18.32 -5.51 -5.78
CA ARG A 179 -19.60 -4.87 -6.12
C ARG A 179 -20.08 -5.29 -7.51
N VAL A 180 -19.20 -5.29 -8.51
CA VAL A 180 -19.54 -5.74 -9.87
C VAL A 180 -19.94 -7.21 -9.85
N HIS A 181 -19.14 -8.07 -9.20
CA HIS A 181 -19.43 -9.50 -9.07
C HIS A 181 -20.80 -9.75 -8.41
N LEU A 182 -21.12 -9.05 -7.31
CA LEU A 182 -22.40 -9.19 -6.62
C LEU A 182 -23.60 -8.71 -7.46
N VAL A 183 -23.44 -7.64 -8.24
CA VAL A 183 -24.51 -7.16 -9.13
C VAL A 183 -24.76 -8.18 -10.25
N LEU A 184 -23.71 -8.69 -10.88
CA LEU A 184 -23.81 -9.72 -11.92
C LEU A 184 -24.46 -11.00 -11.37
N LEU A 185 -24.06 -11.44 -10.17
CA LEU A 185 -24.66 -12.60 -9.51
C LEU A 185 -26.15 -12.41 -9.25
N LYS A 186 -26.57 -11.23 -8.76
CA LYS A 186 -27.99 -10.92 -8.55
C LYS A 186 -28.79 -10.93 -9.86
N MET A 187 -28.24 -10.34 -10.92
CA MET A 187 -28.88 -10.36 -12.25
C MET A 187 -29.04 -11.79 -12.77
N TYR A 188 -28.02 -12.63 -12.58
CA TYR A 188 -28.06 -14.04 -12.97
C TYR A 188 -29.13 -14.82 -12.20
N LEU A 189 -29.15 -14.70 -10.88
CA LEU A 189 -30.15 -15.36 -10.03
C LEU A 189 -31.58 -14.90 -10.34
N TYR A 190 -31.78 -13.61 -10.63
CA TYR A 190 -33.07 -13.08 -11.04
C TYR A 190 -33.56 -13.70 -12.36
N LYS A 191 -32.67 -13.78 -13.37
CA LYS A 191 -33.00 -14.46 -14.64
C LYS A 191 -33.34 -15.94 -14.44
N LEU A 192 -32.57 -16.64 -13.60
CA LEU A 192 -32.82 -18.05 -13.28
C LEU A 192 -34.16 -18.23 -12.58
N HIS A 193 -34.51 -17.35 -11.65
CA HIS A 193 -35.80 -17.38 -10.96
C HIS A 193 -36.98 -17.15 -11.91
N CYS A 194 -36.90 -16.13 -12.77
CA CYS A 194 -37.93 -15.87 -13.78
C CYS A 194 -38.08 -17.04 -14.77
N TYR A 195 -36.97 -17.66 -15.18
CA TYR A 195 -36.99 -18.84 -16.04
C TYR A 195 -37.66 -20.04 -15.34
N ALA A 196 -37.34 -20.28 -14.07
CA ALA A 196 -37.96 -21.34 -13.29
C ALA A 196 -39.48 -21.15 -13.15
N ILE A 197 -39.94 -19.92 -12.84
CA ILE A 197 -41.37 -19.60 -12.76
C ILE A 197 -42.07 -19.85 -14.11
N LYS A 198 -41.48 -19.39 -15.22
CA LYS A 198 -42.05 -19.58 -16.54
C LYS A 198 -42.22 -21.06 -16.87
N LYS A 199 -41.18 -21.87 -16.60
CA LYS A 199 -41.21 -23.32 -16.83
C LYS A 199 -42.24 -24.05 -15.95
N ILE A 200 -42.42 -23.62 -14.70
CA ILE A 200 -43.46 -24.16 -13.81
C ILE A 200 -44.87 -23.83 -14.33
N ASN A 201 -45.08 -22.60 -14.80
CA ASN A 201 -46.39 -22.18 -15.35
C ASN A 201 -46.72 -22.90 -16.66
N GLU A 202 -45.72 -23.11 -17.54
CA GLU A 202 -45.88 -23.90 -18.77
C GLU A 202 -46.28 -25.35 -18.45
N ALA A 203 -45.66 -25.98 -17.45
CA ALA A 203 -46.00 -27.34 -17.03
C ALA A 203 -47.41 -27.46 -16.40
N ARG A 204 -47.92 -26.40 -15.77
CA ARG A 204 -49.28 -26.36 -15.18
C ARG A 204 -50.39 -26.04 -16.17
N GLY A 205 -50.08 -25.36 -17.28
CA GLY A 205 -51.05 -25.02 -18.32
C GLY A 205 -51.29 -26.14 -19.35
N THR A 206 -50.63 -27.28 -19.20
CA THR A 206 -50.75 -28.48 -20.04
C THR A 206 -51.60 -29.61 -19.41
N GLU A 207 -52.22 -29.36 -18.26
CA GLU A 207 -53.28 -30.20 -17.65
C GLU A 207 -54.65 -29.57 -17.89
#